data_AF-A0A918LER7-F1
#
_entry.id   AF-A0A918LER7-F1
#
_cell.length_a   1.000
_cell.length_b   1.000
_cell.length_c   1.000
_cell.angle_alpha   90.00
_cell.angle_beta   90.00
_cell.angle_gamma   90.00
#
_symmetry.space_group_name_H-M   'P 1'
#
loop_
_entity.id
_entity.type
_entity.pdbx_description
1 polymer ?
#
loop_
_entity_poly.entity_id
_entity_poly.type
_entity_poly.pdbx_seq_one_letter_code
_entity_poly.pdbx_strand_id
1 'polypeptide(L)'
;MHRHQLVRVGGRSVSWVPPLLLLVGVAVADANTSGQFRMISWIVLVPGIAAALCGVWGTAVYAVLAVVTYYSVDSAWPHQYQSGLPDFILVAVGGLLAVLACVLRVRGERRMLHIRDVADTTRRAVLRPLPPGWGGLDHAAVYLAADAEARVGGDFYDIQPGPHGTRVLIGDVQGKGLGAVETAAALLGAFREAGYHEPDLATVAERLEARMTRHRTHTAALGRSDGDRFATAVLVGFPPDAPGAIDTVVFGHEAPLAVGPHGVRELPVTGGLPLGLAELGTGPPPVCRLPLAADETLLLVTDGVTEARDRQGCFYRHAEEVARGVALDAKVTEPRRLVRLVRDGTLRHCGGRLDDDTTVFAVRRGGDGRQPRRRQPPGPPNAARERPRNHQNPSTPLRARPGAAGRAGAAPGTPPGTRRQGRGDRRGSPDGTRGRPTEHRTGRPRREPYFPAGYPPSHPHRLPC
;
A
#
# COMPACT_ATOMS: atom_id res chain seq x y z
N MET A 1 -0.76 -12.63 9.85
CA MET A 1 -1.10 -13.97 9.33
C MET A 1 -1.41 -14.94 10.47
N HIS A 2 -2.28 -14.57 11.42
CA HIS A 2 -2.73 -15.52 12.43
C HIS A 2 -3.81 -16.46 11.89
N ARG A 3 -3.53 -17.78 11.89
CA ARG A 3 -4.60 -18.76 12.07
C ARG A 3 -5.25 -18.48 13.42
N HIS A 4 -6.60 -18.48 13.48
CA HIS A 4 -7.27 -18.73 14.77
C HIS A 4 -6.68 -20.02 15.35
N GLN A 5 -6.11 -19.94 16.55
CA GLN A 5 -5.44 -21.06 17.20
C GLN A 5 -6.49 -22.00 17.83
N LEU A 6 -7.29 -22.62 16.96
CA LEU A 6 -8.12 -23.78 17.30
C LEU A 6 -7.18 -24.91 17.74
N VAL A 7 -7.10 -25.08 19.06
CA VAL A 7 -6.32 -26.01 19.87
C VAL A 7 -5.41 -26.96 19.06
N ARG A 8 -4.11 -26.65 19.07
CA ARG A 8 -3.05 -27.52 18.52
C ARG A 8 -2.15 -28.02 19.64
N VAL A 9 -2.27 -29.29 19.98
CA VAL A 9 -1.34 -30.00 20.87
C VAL A 9 -0.47 -30.90 20.00
N GLY A 10 0.86 -30.85 20.18
CA GLY A 10 1.81 -31.72 19.46
C GLY A 10 1.73 -31.62 17.92
N GLY A 11 1.39 -30.44 17.38
CA GLY A 11 1.28 -30.21 15.93
C GLY A 11 0.03 -30.78 15.25
N ARG A 12 -0.75 -31.64 15.93
CA ARG A 12 -2.01 -32.20 15.41
C ARG A 12 -3.18 -31.25 15.66
N SER A 13 -4.23 -31.35 14.85
CA SER A 13 -5.45 -30.56 14.97
C SER A 13 -6.39 -31.20 16.00
N VAL A 14 -6.68 -30.51 17.11
CA VAL A 14 -7.48 -31.07 18.22
C VAL A 14 -8.95 -30.59 18.18
N SER A 15 -9.31 -29.77 17.18
CA SER A 15 -10.66 -29.16 17.04
C SER A 15 -11.85 -30.13 16.96
N TRP A 16 -11.60 -31.43 16.75
CA TRP A 16 -12.61 -32.49 16.78
C TRP A 16 -12.94 -32.99 18.19
N VAL A 17 -12.06 -32.75 19.18
CA VAL A 17 -12.23 -33.27 20.55
C VAL A 17 -13.41 -32.61 21.28
N PRO A 18 -13.62 -31.27 21.27
CA PRO A 18 -14.76 -30.66 21.97
C PRO A 18 -16.15 -31.16 21.53
N PRO A 19 -16.49 -31.25 20.21
CA PRO A 19 -17.79 -31.81 19.82
C PRO A 19 -17.90 -33.32 20.11
N LEU A 20 -16.81 -34.09 20.05
CA LEU A 20 -16.84 -35.51 20.44
C LEU A 20 -17.08 -35.70 21.94
N LEU A 21 -16.40 -34.91 22.79
CA LEU A 21 -16.59 -34.97 24.24
C LEU A 21 -18.02 -34.60 24.63
N LEU A 22 -18.64 -33.63 23.94
CA LEU A 22 -20.05 -33.30 24.16
C LEU A 22 -20.99 -34.42 23.67
N LEU A 23 -20.71 -35.03 22.52
CA LEU A 23 -21.50 -36.16 21.99
C LEU A 23 -21.53 -37.34 22.97
N VAL A 24 -20.35 -37.74 23.47
CA VAL A 24 -20.21 -38.81 24.46
C VAL A 24 -20.81 -38.39 25.81
N GLY A 25 -20.58 -37.15 26.24
CA GLY A 25 -21.09 -36.62 27.51
C GLY A 25 -22.62 -36.61 27.59
N VAL A 26 -23.31 -36.16 26.53
CA VAL A 26 -24.78 -36.17 26.46
C VAL A 26 -25.32 -37.61 26.46
N ALA A 27 -24.73 -38.51 25.67
CA ALA A 27 -25.18 -39.91 25.62
C ALA A 27 -24.97 -40.65 26.96
N VAL A 28 -23.85 -40.41 27.65
CA VAL A 28 -23.58 -40.99 28.98
C VAL A 28 -24.47 -40.38 30.06
N ALA A 29 -24.75 -39.07 30.00
CA ALA A 29 -25.66 -38.42 30.95
C ALA A 29 -27.09 -38.94 30.82
N ASP A 30 -27.63 -39.06 29.60
CA ASP A 30 -28.97 -39.60 29.36
C ASP A 30 -29.09 -41.05 29.85
N ALA A 31 -28.08 -41.89 29.56
CA ALA A 31 -28.02 -43.28 30.04
C ALA A 31 -27.93 -43.46 31.57
N ASN A 32 -27.58 -42.41 32.32
CA ASN A 32 -27.55 -42.41 33.79
C ASN A 32 -28.75 -41.67 34.42
N THR A 33 -29.64 -41.08 33.62
CA THR A 33 -30.77 -40.29 34.13
C THR A 33 -32.06 -41.11 34.12
N SER A 34 -32.82 -41.07 35.22
CA SER A 34 -34.13 -41.73 35.29
C SER A 34 -35.15 -41.06 34.34
N GLY A 35 -35.98 -41.86 33.67
CA GLY A 35 -36.83 -41.47 32.52
C GLY A 35 -37.89 -40.38 32.70
N GLN A 36 -37.87 -39.59 33.78
CA GLN A 36 -38.65 -38.35 33.91
C GLN A 36 -37.90 -37.10 33.41
N PHE A 37 -36.58 -37.17 33.18
CA PHE A 37 -35.82 -36.06 32.60
C PHE A 37 -34.85 -36.57 31.52
N ARG A 38 -35.19 -36.34 30.26
CA ARG A 38 -34.39 -36.78 29.10
C ARG A 38 -33.44 -35.66 28.68
N MET A 39 -32.14 -35.98 28.58
CA MET A 39 -31.09 -35.04 28.16
C MET A 39 -30.68 -35.23 26.70
N ILE A 40 -31.07 -36.34 26.05
CA ILE A 40 -30.65 -36.67 24.67
C ILE A 40 -30.93 -35.55 23.65
N SER A 41 -31.96 -34.73 23.83
CA SER A 41 -32.30 -33.59 22.97
C SER A 41 -31.18 -32.53 22.90
N TRP A 42 -30.33 -32.44 23.94
CA TRP A 42 -29.18 -31.52 23.99
C TRP A 42 -28.08 -31.87 22.97
N ILE A 43 -28.15 -33.05 22.35
CA ILE A 43 -27.21 -33.49 21.29
C ILE A 43 -27.23 -32.55 20.07
N VAL A 44 -28.29 -31.76 19.90
CA VAL A 44 -28.39 -30.67 18.89
C VAL A 44 -27.30 -29.59 19.03
N LEU A 45 -26.64 -29.50 20.20
CA LEU A 45 -25.50 -28.60 20.43
C LEU A 45 -24.19 -29.12 19.78
N VAL A 46 -24.07 -30.43 19.56
CA VAL A 46 -22.85 -31.05 18.98
C VAL A 46 -22.57 -30.54 17.56
N PRO A 47 -23.54 -30.53 16.62
CA PRO A 47 -23.31 -29.96 15.30
C PRO A 47 -23.04 -28.46 15.35
N GLY A 48 -23.66 -27.71 16.27
CA GLY A 48 -23.41 -26.27 16.47
C GLY A 48 -21.96 -25.96 16.87
N ILE A 49 -21.42 -26.69 17.84
CA ILE A 49 -20.02 -26.56 18.25
C ILE A 49 -19.07 -27.06 17.15
N ALA A 50 -19.43 -28.13 16.42
CA ALA A 50 -18.68 -28.53 15.23
C ALA A 50 -18.68 -27.44 14.14
N ALA A 51 -19.79 -26.72 13.92
CA ALA A 51 -19.89 -25.63 12.95
C ALA A 51 -18.96 -24.44 13.28
N ALA A 52 -18.65 -24.22 14.56
CA ALA A 52 -17.68 -23.22 15.00
C ALA A 52 -16.22 -23.71 14.86
N LEU A 53 -15.92 -24.96 15.22
CA LEU A 53 -14.54 -25.45 15.40
C LEU A 53 -13.99 -26.29 14.24
N CYS A 54 -14.84 -26.90 13.42
CA CYS A 54 -14.45 -27.79 12.32
C CYS A 54 -14.60 -27.13 10.94
N GLY A 55 -14.18 -27.85 9.89
CA GLY A 55 -14.60 -27.55 8.51
C GLY A 55 -15.93 -28.22 8.18
N VAL A 56 -16.60 -27.79 7.10
CA VAL A 56 -17.93 -28.25 6.67
C VAL A 56 -18.12 -29.77 6.72
N TRP A 57 -17.12 -30.53 6.25
CA TRP A 57 -17.14 -32.00 6.29
C TRP A 57 -17.18 -32.58 7.71
N GLY A 58 -16.43 -32.01 8.65
CA GLY A 58 -16.47 -32.41 10.07
C GLY A 58 -17.81 -32.05 10.71
N THR A 59 -18.35 -30.88 10.41
CA THR A 59 -19.70 -30.46 10.85
C THR A 59 -20.79 -31.39 10.34
N ALA A 60 -20.71 -31.82 9.06
CA ALA A 60 -21.65 -32.77 8.48
C ALA A 60 -21.54 -34.16 9.13
N VAL A 61 -20.32 -34.64 9.40
CA VAL A 61 -20.12 -35.90 10.15
C VAL A 61 -20.71 -35.80 11.55
N TYR A 62 -20.50 -34.71 12.28
CA TYR A 62 -21.11 -34.51 13.61
C TYR A 62 -22.63 -34.34 13.57
N ALA A 63 -23.20 -33.76 12.50
CA ALA A 63 -24.65 -33.72 12.29
C ALA A 63 -25.25 -35.12 12.10
N VAL A 64 -24.63 -35.97 11.27
CA VAL A 64 -25.07 -37.36 11.09
C VAL A 64 -24.88 -38.17 12.37
N LEU A 65 -23.75 -38.05 13.06
CA LEU A 65 -23.50 -38.74 14.32
C LEU A 65 -24.50 -38.33 15.42
N ALA A 66 -24.90 -37.06 15.51
CA ALA A 66 -25.91 -36.61 16.45
C ALA A 66 -27.28 -37.25 16.18
N VAL A 67 -27.72 -37.30 14.91
CA VAL A 67 -29.00 -37.94 14.51
C VAL A 67 -28.98 -39.46 14.75
N VAL A 68 -27.87 -40.13 14.39
CA VAL A 68 -27.70 -41.58 14.61
C VAL A 68 -27.68 -41.91 16.11
N THR A 69 -26.93 -41.15 16.91
CA THR A 69 -26.86 -41.35 18.37
C THR A 69 -28.20 -41.09 19.03
N TYR A 70 -28.92 -40.02 18.64
CA TYR A 70 -30.29 -39.77 19.10
C TYR A 70 -31.19 -40.97 18.82
N TYR A 71 -31.22 -41.47 17.58
CA TYR A 71 -32.08 -42.60 17.20
C TYR A 71 -31.72 -43.89 17.93
N SER A 72 -30.42 -44.18 18.11
CA SER A 72 -29.95 -45.36 18.84
C SER A 72 -30.25 -45.31 20.34
N VAL A 73 -30.23 -44.13 20.97
CA VAL A 73 -30.61 -43.96 22.38
C VAL A 73 -32.14 -43.96 22.54
N ASP A 74 -32.90 -43.29 21.66
CA ASP A 74 -34.36 -43.25 21.72
C ASP A 74 -35.00 -44.64 21.51
N SER A 75 -34.51 -45.41 20.53
CA SER A 75 -35.00 -46.76 20.23
C SER A 75 -34.62 -47.83 21.26
N ALA A 76 -33.61 -47.58 22.10
CA ALA A 76 -33.21 -48.49 23.17
C ALA A 76 -34.13 -48.43 24.41
N TRP A 77 -34.96 -47.40 24.56
CA TRP A 77 -35.90 -47.25 25.69
C TRP A 77 -37.29 -47.85 25.37
N PRO A 78 -38.03 -48.33 26.39
CA PRO A 78 -39.42 -48.74 26.22
C PRO A 78 -40.27 -47.61 25.63
N HIS A 79 -41.22 -47.94 24.75
CA HIS A 79 -41.99 -46.95 23.95
C HIS A 79 -42.74 -45.90 24.79
N GLN A 80 -42.96 -46.17 26.08
CA GLN A 80 -43.57 -45.24 27.05
C GLN A 80 -42.70 -44.02 27.38
N TYR A 81 -41.39 -44.06 27.09
CA TYR A 81 -40.39 -43.05 27.45
C TYR A 81 -39.63 -42.47 26.24
N GLN A 82 -40.11 -42.71 25.02
CA GLN A 82 -39.50 -42.16 23.80
C GLN A 82 -39.77 -40.66 23.68
N SER A 83 -38.75 -39.89 23.29
CA SER A 83 -38.90 -38.47 22.97
C SER A 83 -39.66 -38.27 21.64
N GLY A 84 -39.59 -39.26 20.75
CA GLY A 84 -40.39 -39.33 19.53
C GLY A 84 -40.00 -38.33 18.45
N LEU A 85 -40.95 -38.02 17.58
CA LEU A 85 -40.73 -37.21 16.38
C LEU A 85 -40.30 -35.74 16.62
N PRO A 86 -40.80 -35.00 17.63
CA PRO A 86 -40.45 -33.59 17.79
C PRO A 86 -38.94 -33.36 18.02
N ASP A 87 -38.33 -34.14 18.92
CA ASP A 87 -36.90 -34.06 19.21
C ASP A 87 -36.03 -34.59 18.05
N PHE A 88 -36.49 -35.63 17.33
CA PHE A 88 -35.83 -36.08 16.11
C PHE A 88 -35.76 -34.97 15.06
N ILE A 89 -36.88 -34.26 14.85
CA ILE A 89 -36.97 -33.12 13.92
C ILE A 89 -36.05 -31.98 14.40
N LEU A 90 -36.02 -31.68 15.71
CA LEU A 90 -35.12 -30.68 16.30
C LEU A 90 -33.65 -30.99 16.03
N VAL A 91 -33.20 -32.22 16.28
CA VAL A 91 -31.80 -32.64 16.05
C VAL A 91 -31.46 -32.63 14.56
N ALA A 92 -32.35 -33.12 13.69
CA ALA A 92 -32.13 -33.13 12.25
C ALA A 92 -32.07 -31.71 11.63
N VAL A 93 -33.02 -30.83 11.98
CA VAL A 93 -33.06 -29.43 11.51
C VAL A 93 -31.90 -28.62 12.09
N GLY A 94 -31.58 -28.80 13.38
CA GLY A 94 -30.43 -28.16 14.02
C GLY A 94 -29.10 -28.58 13.39
N GLY A 95 -28.95 -29.87 13.05
CA GLY A 95 -27.80 -30.39 12.29
C GLY A 95 -27.68 -29.75 10.91
N LEU A 96 -28.79 -29.64 10.16
CA LEU A 96 -28.83 -28.99 8.85
C LEU A 96 -28.47 -27.50 8.93
N LEU A 97 -29.03 -26.77 9.88
CA LEU A 97 -28.75 -25.35 10.12
C LEU A 97 -27.30 -25.12 10.54
N ALA A 98 -26.72 -26.00 11.36
CA ALA A 98 -25.31 -25.94 11.75
C ALA A 98 -24.37 -26.16 10.56
N VAL A 99 -24.67 -27.12 9.67
CA VAL A 99 -23.91 -27.32 8.42
C VAL A 99 -24.04 -26.09 7.51
N LEU A 100 -25.24 -25.52 7.36
CA LEU A 100 -25.46 -24.30 6.57
C LEU A 100 -24.67 -23.09 7.14
N ALA A 101 -24.72 -22.87 8.45
CA ALA A 101 -23.94 -21.84 9.13
C ALA A 101 -22.42 -22.04 8.93
N CYS A 102 -21.95 -23.29 9.02
CA CYS A 102 -20.55 -23.63 8.72
C CYS A 102 -20.18 -23.35 7.25
N VAL A 103 -21.07 -23.62 6.30
CA VAL A 103 -20.86 -23.29 4.88
C VAL A 103 -20.79 -21.78 4.66
N LEU A 104 -21.67 -21.00 5.30
CA LEU A 104 -21.66 -19.54 5.24
C LEU A 104 -20.37 -18.96 5.84
N ARG A 105 -19.96 -19.42 7.03
CA ARG A 105 -18.68 -19.03 7.67
C ARG A 105 -17.49 -19.32 6.75
N VAL A 106 -17.35 -20.56 6.27
CA VAL A 106 -16.22 -20.97 5.42
C VAL A 106 -16.23 -20.27 4.06
N ARG A 107 -17.41 -19.91 3.51
CA ARG A 107 -17.49 -19.04 2.31
C ARG A 107 -17.02 -17.62 2.60
N GLY A 108 -17.40 -17.05 3.75
CA GLY A 108 -16.91 -15.74 4.21
C GLY A 108 -15.39 -15.71 4.37
N GLU A 109 -14.83 -16.68 5.10
CA GLU A 109 -13.38 -16.85 5.30
C GLU A 109 -12.63 -16.96 3.96
N ARG A 110 -13.14 -17.77 3.01
CA ARG A 110 -12.53 -17.90 1.67
C ARG A 110 -12.60 -16.60 0.87
N ARG A 111 -13.71 -15.86 0.93
CA ARG A 111 -13.84 -14.55 0.27
C ARG A 111 -12.84 -13.55 0.83
N MET A 112 -12.68 -13.53 2.15
CA MET A 112 -11.71 -12.70 2.86
C MET A 112 -10.27 -13.02 2.44
N LEU A 113 -9.91 -14.30 2.33
CA LEU A 113 -8.57 -14.73 1.88
C LEU A 113 -8.30 -14.37 0.40
N HIS A 114 -9.27 -14.54 -0.49
CA HIS A 114 -9.11 -14.20 -1.90
C HIS A 114 -8.92 -12.69 -2.13
N ILE A 115 -9.59 -11.85 -1.35
CA ILE A 115 -9.43 -10.39 -1.40
C ILE A 115 -8.00 -9.98 -0.97
N ARG A 116 -7.42 -10.62 0.05
CA ARG A 116 -6.03 -10.36 0.48
C ARG A 116 -5.02 -10.62 -0.64
N ASP A 117 -5.11 -11.78 -1.28
CA ASP A 117 -4.14 -12.23 -2.28
C ASP A 117 -4.18 -11.38 -3.55
N VAL A 118 -5.39 -11.02 -4.02
CA VAL A 118 -5.58 -10.08 -5.14
C VAL A 118 -5.06 -8.69 -4.76
N ALA A 119 -5.44 -8.13 -3.60
CA ALA A 119 -5.10 -6.76 -3.25
C ALA A 119 -3.58 -6.56 -3.01
N ASP A 120 -2.89 -7.51 -2.37
CA ASP A 120 -1.43 -7.42 -2.23
C ASP A 120 -0.72 -7.66 -3.57
N THR A 121 -1.25 -8.52 -4.45
CA THR A 121 -0.73 -8.66 -5.82
C THR A 121 -0.86 -7.34 -6.60
N THR A 122 -2.01 -6.66 -6.53
CA THR A 122 -2.21 -5.33 -7.14
C THR A 122 -1.25 -4.31 -6.54
N ARG A 123 -1.08 -4.26 -5.21
CA ARG A 123 -0.15 -3.35 -4.55
C ARG A 123 1.30 -3.60 -4.98
N ARG A 124 1.73 -4.86 -5.14
CA ARG A 124 3.07 -5.21 -5.69
C ARG A 124 3.24 -4.87 -7.18
N ALA A 125 2.16 -4.72 -7.93
CA ALA A 125 2.21 -4.20 -9.30
C ALA A 125 2.32 -2.65 -9.33
N VAL A 126 1.74 -1.98 -8.32
CA VAL A 126 1.82 -0.53 -8.14
C VAL A 126 3.19 -0.10 -7.59
N LEU A 127 3.69 -0.79 -6.56
CA LEU A 127 5.00 -0.58 -5.92
C LEU A 127 6.08 -1.41 -6.64
N ARG A 128 6.78 -0.78 -7.58
CA ARG A 128 7.88 -1.43 -8.31
C ARG A 128 9.01 -1.85 -7.35
N PRO A 129 9.57 -3.07 -7.46
CA PRO A 129 10.74 -3.47 -6.66
C PRO A 129 11.94 -2.55 -6.94
N LEU A 130 12.45 -1.88 -5.91
CA LEU A 130 13.58 -0.97 -6.02
C LEU A 130 14.93 -1.74 -6.00
N PRO A 131 15.78 -1.63 -7.02
CA PRO A 131 17.09 -2.27 -7.03
C PRO A 131 18.04 -1.66 -5.97
N PRO A 132 18.94 -2.44 -5.34
CA PRO A 132 19.95 -1.89 -4.43
C PRO A 132 20.82 -0.80 -5.10
N GLY A 133 20.91 0.39 -4.49
CA GLY A 133 21.64 1.53 -5.05
C GLY A 133 20.92 2.27 -6.18
N TRP A 134 19.63 2.01 -6.42
CA TRP A 134 18.82 2.70 -7.42
C TRP A 134 18.82 4.23 -7.21
N GLY A 135 18.97 4.97 -8.30
CA GLY A 135 19.13 6.44 -8.27
C GLY A 135 20.38 6.94 -7.56
N GLY A 136 21.36 6.08 -7.29
CA GLY A 136 22.51 6.43 -6.45
C GLY A 136 22.17 6.53 -4.96
N LEU A 137 21.04 5.98 -4.51
CA LEU A 137 20.61 6.02 -3.11
C LEU A 137 20.70 4.63 -2.46
N ASP A 138 21.39 4.57 -1.31
CA ASP A 138 21.33 3.43 -0.39
C ASP A 138 20.00 3.51 0.37
N HIS A 139 19.22 2.43 0.37
CA HIS A 139 17.86 2.46 0.90
C HIS A 139 17.37 1.10 1.39
N ALA A 140 16.33 1.17 2.22
CA ALA A 140 15.55 0.03 2.65
C ALA A 140 14.11 0.46 2.91
N ALA A 141 13.18 -0.48 2.71
CA ALA A 141 11.78 -0.30 3.04
C ALA A 141 11.24 -1.57 3.68
N VAL A 142 10.27 -1.43 4.57
CA VAL A 142 9.35 -2.50 4.95
C VAL A 142 7.95 -1.93 5.03
N TYR A 143 6.98 -2.76 4.65
CA TYR A 143 5.57 -2.51 4.81
C TYR A 143 4.99 -3.68 5.61
N LEU A 144 4.19 -3.40 6.62
CA LEU A 144 3.44 -4.36 7.40
C LEU A 144 1.95 -4.03 7.26
N ALA A 145 1.14 -4.98 6.80
CA ALA A 145 -0.32 -4.80 6.77
C ALA A 145 -0.93 -5.09 8.15
N ALA A 146 -1.97 -4.34 8.51
CA ALA A 146 -2.81 -4.65 9.66
C ALA A 146 -3.46 -6.05 9.51
N ASP A 147 -3.48 -6.87 10.56
CA ASP A 147 -3.99 -8.27 10.46
C ASP A 147 -5.55 -8.30 10.36
N ALA A 148 -6.21 -7.14 10.39
CA ALA A 148 -7.66 -6.95 10.32
C ALA A 148 -8.22 -7.04 8.88
N GLU A 149 -9.21 -7.92 8.68
CA GLU A 149 -10.25 -7.83 7.64
C GLU A 149 -9.87 -7.53 6.17
N ALA A 150 -8.66 -7.89 5.75
CA ALA A 150 -8.28 -7.94 4.32
C ALA A 150 -8.30 -6.61 3.54
N ARG A 151 -8.17 -5.48 4.23
CA ARG A 151 -8.07 -4.17 3.57
C ARG A 151 -6.59 -3.79 3.45
N VAL A 152 -6.09 -3.74 2.23
CA VAL A 152 -4.76 -3.17 1.93
C VAL A 152 -4.86 -1.65 2.03
N GLY A 153 -3.98 -1.01 2.79
CA GLY A 153 -3.92 0.44 3.00
C GLY A 153 -3.47 1.24 1.76
N GLY A 154 -3.34 2.56 1.94
CA GLY A 154 -2.90 3.47 0.90
C GLY A 154 -1.39 3.51 0.71
N ASP A 155 -0.62 3.35 1.80
CA ASP A 155 0.83 3.16 1.91
C ASP A 155 1.58 2.97 0.58
N PHE A 156 2.23 4.03 0.11
CA PHE A 156 3.00 4.05 -1.13
C PHE A 156 4.37 4.71 -0.99
N TYR A 157 5.34 4.22 -1.74
CA TYR A 157 6.66 4.85 -1.89
C TYR A 157 7.31 4.50 -3.24
N ASP A 158 8.18 5.38 -3.74
CA ASP A 158 9.02 5.13 -4.90
C ASP A 158 10.24 6.07 -4.94
N ILE A 159 11.29 5.65 -5.64
CA ILE A 159 12.49 6.44 -5.94
C ILE A 159 12.54 6.63 -7.46
N GLN A 160 12.45 7.87 -7.94
CA GLN A 160 12.53 8.22 -9.36
C GLN A 160 13.84 8.99 -9.65
N PRO A 161 14.83 8.34 -10.30
CA PRO A 161 16.00 9.03 -10.84
C PRO A 161 15.61 9.87 -12.06
N GLY A 162 16.24 11.03 -12.25
CA GLY A 162 16.04 11.88 -13.41
C GLY A 162 17.25 12.75 -13.74
N PRO A 163 17.19 13.54 -14.83
CA PRO A 163 18.24 14.51 -15.19
C PRO A 163 18.44 15.62 -14.14
N HIS A 164 17.46 15.83 -13.25
CA HIS A 164 17.46 16.86 -12.20
C HIS A 164 17.80 16.30 -10.81
N GLY A 165 18.53 15.18 -10.77
CA GLY A 165 18.81 14.43 -9.54
C GLY A 165 17.83 13.28 -9.31
N THR A 166 17.90 12.68 -8.14
CA THR A 166 17.01 11.57 -7.75
C THR A 166 15.94 12.09 -6.81
N ARG A 167 14.68 11.76 -7.07
CA ARG A 167 13.55 12.11 -6.21
C ARG A 167 13.02 10.87 -5.50
N VAL A 168 12.44 11.08 -4.32
CA VAL A 168 11.78 10.07 -3.49
C VAL A 168 10.40 10.60 -3.14
N LEU A 169 9.40 9.74 -3.21
CA LEU A 169 8.06 10.02 -2.70
C LEU A 169 7.67 8.90 -1.74
N ILE A 170 7.08 9.27 -0.61
CA ILE A 170 6.35 8.39 0.31
C ILE A 170 5.00 9.04 0.65
N GLY A 171 4.00 8.25 0.97
CA GLY A 171 2.74 8.73 1.52
C GLY A 171 1.78 7.60 1.90
N ASP A 172 0.67 7.95 2.53
CA ASP A 172 -0.50 7.09 2.67
C ASP A 172 -1.73 7.76 2.04
N VAL A 173 -2.66 6.96 1.52
CA VAL A 173 -3.95 7.43 1.00
C VAL A 173 -5.03 7.10 2.04
N GLN A 174 -5.79 8.12 2.43
CA GLN A 174 -6.82 8.00 3.45
C GLN A 174 -7.79 6.82 3.19
N GLY A 175 -7.84 5.93 4.18
CA GLY A 175 -8.69 4.73 4.18
C GLY A 175 -8.11 3.57 3.36
N LYS A 176 -8.80 2.43 3.38
CA LYS A 176 -8.22 1.14 2.94
C LYS A 176 -9.07 0.45 1.86
N GLY A 177 -8.45 -0.49 1.15
CA GLY A 177 -9.04 -1.27 0.06
C GLY A 177 -8.62 -0.79 -1.33
N LEU A 178 -9.18 -1.42 -2.38
CA LEU A 178 -8.75 -1.20 -3.76
C LEU A 178 -8.79 0.27 -4.23
N GLY A 179 -9.71 1.07 -3.71
CA GLY A 179 -9.77 2.51 -4.02
C GLY A 179 -8.55 3.30 -3.53
N ALA A 180 -8.00 2.96 -2.36
CA ALA A 180 -6.76 3.58 -1.87
C ALA A 180 -5.56 3.19 -2.75
N VAL A 181 -5.49 1.90 -3.16
CA VAL A 181 -4.48 1.39 -4.09
C VAL A 181 -4.59 2.03 -5.49
N GLU A 182 -5.81 2.31 -5.95
CA GLU A 182 -6.09 3.03 -7.21
C GLU A 182 -5.58 4.48 -7.16
N THR A 183 -5.84 5.19 -6.04
CA THR A 183 -5.28 6.53 -5.78
C THR A 183 -3.76 6.53 -5.67
N ALA A 184 -3.18 5.57 -4.96
CA ALA A 184 -1.73 5.41 -4.84
C ALA A 184 -1.08 5.16 -6.21
N ALA A 185 -1.69 4.33 -7.07
CA ALA A 185 -1.26 4.12 -8.44
C ALA A 185 -1.37 5.41 -9.30
N ALA A 186 -2.44 6.19 -9.12
CA ALA A 186 -2.63 7.46 -9.79
C ALA A 186 -1.55 8.48 -9.42
N LEU A 187 -1.21 8.61 -8.13
CA LEU A 187 -0.16 9.49 -7.61
C LEU A 187 1.23 9.03 -8.05
N LEU A 188 1.56 7.74 -7.89
CA LEU A 188 2.85 7.19 -8.33
C LEU A 188 3.06 7.30 -9.85
N GLY A 189 2.00 7.19 -10.66
CA GLY A 189 2.07 7.47 -12.09
C GLY A 189 2.50 8.92 -12.39
N ALA A 190 1.88 9.89 -11.73
CA ALA A 190 2.27 11.30 -11.88
C ALA A 190 3.66 11.61 -11.30
N PHE A 191 4.05 10.97 -10.19
CA PHE A 191 5.39 11.08 -9.62
C PHE A 191 6.48 10.56 -10.56
N ARG A 192 6.27 9.40 -11.19
CA ARG A 192 7.24 8.80 -12.13
C ARG A 192 7.47 9.71 -13.34
N GLU A 193 6.40 10.31 -13.85
CA GLU A 193 6.42 11.21 -15.01
C GLU A 193 7.03 12.58 -14.65
N ALA A 194 6.40 13.33 -13.73
CA ALA A 194 6.84 14.67 -13.36
C ALA A 194 8.20 14.65 -12.65
N GLY A 195 8.44 13.62 -11.81
CA GLY A 195 9.71 13.42 -11.13
C GLY A 195 10.88 13.12 -12.08
N TYR A 196 10.63 12.67 -13.30
CA TYR A 196 11.64 12.57 -14.36
C TYR A 196 11.75 13.85 -15.20
N HIS A 197 10.61 14.43 -15.61
CA HIS A 197 10.58 15.51 -16.62
C HIS A 197 10.75 16.93 -16.08
N GLU A 198 10.31 17.24 -14.87
CA GLU A 198 10.29 18.63 -14.38
C GLU A 198 11.61 19.01 -13.68
N PRO A 199 12.14 20.23 -13.89
CA PRO A 199 13.38 20.66 -13.23
C PRO A 199 13.19 20.97 -11.74
N ASP A 200 12.09 21.61 -11.39
CA ASP A 200 11.80 22.07 -10.04
C ASP A 200 10.91 21.08 -9.25
N LEU A 201 11.05 21.07 -7.92
CA LEU A 201 10.31 20.20 -7.01
C LEU A 201 8.90 20.75 -6.69
N ALA A 202 8.69 22.08 -6.69
CA ALA A 202 7.35 22.64 -6.52
C ALA A 202 6.43 22.29 -7.71
N THR A 203 6.97 22.30 -8.93
CA THR A 203 6.26 21.88 -10.15
C THR A 203 5.87 20.39 -10.09
N VAL A 204 6.66 19.53 -9.43
CA VAL A 204 6.28 18.13 -9.14
C VAL A 204 5.17 18.07 -8.10
N ALA A 205 5.24 18.88 -7.04
CA ALA A 205 4.21 18.98 -6.01
C ALA A 205 2.84 19.42 -6.57
N GLU A 206 2.81 20.48 -7.39
CA GLU A 206 1.62 20.96 -8.10
C GLU A 206 1.02 19.88 -9.01
N ARG A 207 1.86 19.08 -9.69
CA ARG A 207 1.39 17.99 -10.56
C ARG A 207 0.86 16.79 -9.79
N LEU A 208 1.32 16.54 -8.56
CA LEU A 208 0.71 15.56 -7.66
C LEU A 208 -0.68 16.03 -7.21
N GLU A 209 -0.82 17.30 -6.79
CA GLU A 209 -2.12 17.87 -6.41
C GLU A 209 -3.09 17.85 -7.58
N ALA A 210 -2.69 18.38 -8.74
CA ALA A 210 -3.51 18.36 -9.95
C ALA A 210 -3.79 16.95 -10.49
N ARG A 211 -3.00 15.93 -10.13
CA ARG A 211 -3.35 14.51 -10.40
C ARG A 211 -4.42 14.01 -9.43
N MET A 212 -4.33 14.40 -8.16
CA MET A 212 -5.23 14.01 -7.09
C MET A 212 -6.62 14.60 -7.29
N THR A 213 -6.75 15.91 -7.51
CA THR A 213 -8.03 16.58 -7.81
C THR A 213 -8.73 15.90 -9.00
N ARG A 214 -8.02 15.68 -10.11
CA ARG A 214 -8.58 14.96 -11.28
C ARG A 214 -9.01 13.52 -10.98
N HIS A 215 -8.34 12.83 -10.05
CA HIS A 215 -8.76 11.49 -9.62
C HIS A 215 -10.02 11.54 -8.75
N ARG A 216 -10.09 12.47 -7.79
CA ARG A 216 -11.28 12.74 -6.97
C ARG A 216 -12.49 13.06 -7.85
N THR A 217 -12.38 14.02 -8.77
CA THR A 217 -13.46 14.41 -9.69
C THR A 217 -13.97 13.23 -10.53
N HIS A 218 -13.06 12.41 -11.07
CA HIS A 218 -13.44 11.22 -11.85
C HIS A 218 -14.17 10.17 -11.00
N THR A 219 -13.67 9.92 -9.78
CA THR A 219 -14.23 8.94 -8.83
C THR A 219 -15.62 9.36 -8.34
N ALA A 220 -15.80 10.65 -8.05
CA ALA A 220 -17.10 11.24 -7.72
C ALA A 220 -18.09 11.17 -8.91
N ALA A 221 -17.62 11.41 -10.15
CA ALA A 221 -18.44 11.29 -11.35
C ALA A 221 -18.89 9.83 -11.65
N LEU A 222 -18.17 8.83 -11.15
CA LEU A 222 -18.58 7.42 -11.15
C LEU A 222 -19.59 7.07 -10.03
N GLY A 223 -19.98 8.03 -9.19
CA GLY A 223 -20.89 7.81 -8.05
C GLY A 223 -20.29 6.98 -6.92
N ARG A 224 -18.96 6.81 -6.88
CA ARG A 224 -18.28 6.04 -5.83
C ARG A 224 -18.07 6.90 -4.59
N SER A 225 -18.24 6.31 -3.41
CA SER A 225 -18.08 6.98 -2.11
C SER A 225 -16.61 7.27 -1.72
N ASP A 226 -15.65 6.99 -2.59
CA ASP A 226 -14.23 7.35 -2.41
C ASP A 226 -13.77 8.59 -3.20
N GLY A 227 -14.70 9.41 -3.70
CA GLY A 227 -14.39 10.70 -4.32
C GLY A 227 -13.72 11.74 -3.39
N ASP A 228 -13.83 11.56 -2.06
CA ASP A 228 -13.31 12.50 -1.06
C ASP A 228 -12.05 12.03 -0.33
N ARG A 229 -11.34 11.02 -0.86
CA ARG A 229 -10.01 10.66 -0.35
C ARG A 229 -9.03 11.82 -0.49
N PHE A 230 -8.11 11.89 0.46
CA PHE A 230 -6.87 12.67 0.40
C PHE A 230 -5.67 11.73 0.61
N ALA A 231 -4.45 12.22 0.44
CA ALA A 231 -3.24 11.46 0.76
C ALA A 231 -2.23 12.29 1.55
N THR A 232 -1.69 11.76 2.64
CA THR A 232 -0.52 12.38 3.28
C THR A 232 0.72 12.00 2.47
N ALA A 233 1.69 12.90 2.31
CA ALA A 233 2.91 12.59 1.57
C ALA A 233 4.13 13.42 1.96
N VAL A 234 5.32 12.88 1.70
CA VAL A 234 6.59 13.62 1.66
C VAL A 234 7.28 13.38 0.32
N LEU A 235 7.56 14.47 -0.38
CA LEU A 235 8.33 14.51 -1.62
C LEU A 235 9.73 15.06 -1.32
N VAL A 236 10.77 14.28 -1.60
CA VAL A 236 12.18 14.64 -1.36
C VAL A 236 12.96 14.64 -2.67
N GLY A 237 13.64 15.74 -2.99
CA GLY A 237 14.66 15.84 -4.02
C GLY A 237 16.06 15.70 -3.44
N PHE A 238 16.89 14.87 -4.07
CA PHE A 238 18.33 14.80 -3.86
C PHE A 238 19.03 15.53 -5.01
N PRO A 239 19.20 16.87 -4.93
CA PRO A 239 19.83 17.66 -5.97
C PRO A 239 21.26 17.17 -6.28
N PRO A 240 21.71 17.20 -7.55
CA PRO A 240 23.06 16.78 -7.94
C PRO A 240 24.11 17.86 -7.66
N ASP A 241 23.71 19.14 -7.67
CA ASP A 241 24.54 20.33 -7.41
C ASP A 241 24.81 20.56 -5.91
N ALA A 242 23.91 20.11 -5.03
CA ALA A 242 23.99 20.31 -3.58
C ALA A 242 24.02 18.96 -2.82
N PRO A 243 25.15 18.21 -2.82
CA PRO A 243 25.23 16.88 -2.23
C PRO A 243 25.04 16.83 -0.71
N GLY A 244 25.32 17.93 0.01
CA GLY A 244 25.08 18.07 1.47
C GLY A 244 23.68 18.56 1.84
N ALA A 245 22.73 18.58 0.90
CA ALA A 245 21.37 19.06 1.10
C ALA A 245 20.32 18.18 0.41
N ILE A 246 19.07 18.38 0.79
CA ILE A 246 17.87 17.87 0.13
C ILE A 246 16.85 19.00 0.00
N ASP A 247 15.98 18.89 -1.00
CA ASP A 247 14.78 19.73 -1.15
C ASP A 247 13.57 18.91 -0.73
N THR A 248 12.67 19.44 0.09
CA THR A 248 11.55 18.67 0.67
C THR A 248 10.23 19.43 0.61
N VAL A 249 9.13 18.73 0.30
CA VAL A 249 7.74 19.22 0.38
C VAL A 249 6.93 18.23 1.21
N VAL A 250 6.14 18.72 2.18
CA VAL A 250 5.35 17.89 3.11
C VAL A 250 3.87 18.23 3.03
N PHE A 251 3.07 17.22 2.69
CA PHE A 251 1.62 17.28 2.53
C PHE A 251 0.95 16.56 3.71
N GLY A 252 0.78 17.26 4.84
CA GLY A 252 0.10 16.74 6.04
C GLY A 252 0.65 15.42 6.59
N HIS A 253 1.93 15.10 6.34
CA HIS A 253 2.60 13.87 6.76
C HIS A 253 3.58 14.15 7.90
N GLU A 254 4.00 13.11 8.60
CA GLU A 254 4.96 13.21 9.71
C GLU A 254 6.31 13.80 9.28
N ALA A 255 6.96 14.54 10.18
CA ALA A 255 8.26 15.15 9.93
C ALA A 255 9.36 14.07 9.74
N PRO A 256 10.09 14.06 8.60
CA PRO A 256 11.17 13.09 8.41
C PRO A 256 12.28 13.24 9.45
N LEU A 257 12.86 12.13 9.90
CA LEU A 257 14.01 12.12 10.80
C LEU A 257 15.31 12.00 10.01
N ALA A 258 16.27 12.89 10.23
CA ALA A 258 17.66 12.67 9.84
C ALA A 258 18.39 11.93 10.97
N VAL A 259 19.03 10.81 10.62
CA VAL A 259 19.62 9.84 11.55
C VAL A 259 21.08 9.60 11.17
N GLY A 260 22.00 10.22 11.90
CA GLY A 260 23.45 10.14 11.68
C GLY A 260 24.21 9.59 12.89
N PRO A 261 25.53 9.41 12.82
CA PRO A 261 26.34 8.94 13.95
C PRO A 261 26.37 9.92 15.12
N HIS A 262 25.98 11.18 14.90
CA HIS A 262 25.86 12.22 15.92
C HIS A 262 24.48 12.27 16.60
N GLY A 263 23.51 11.44 16.18
CA GLY A 263 22.18 11.34 16.80
C GLY A 263 21.02 11.39 15.80
N VAL A 264 19.87 11.83 16.31
CA VAL A 264 18.60 11.93 15.57
C VAL A 264 18.10 13.37 15.66
N ARG A 265 17.59 13.90 14.54
CA ARG A 265 16.91 15.20 14.49
C ARG A 265 15.69 15.11 13.58
N GLU A 266 14.59 15.70 14.00
CA GLU A 266 13.47 16.01 13.11
C GLU A 266 13.93 17.05 12.07
N LEU A 267 13.50 16.91 10.83
CA LEU A 267 13.70 17.94 9.82
C LEU A 267 12.75 19.11 10.07
N PRO A 268 13.23 20.38 10.08
CA PRO A 268 12.38 21.55 10.26
C PRO A 268 11.63 21.86 8.95
N VAL A 269 10.63 21.04 8.65
CA VAL A 269 9.76 21.13 7.48
C VAL A 269 8.53 22.00 7.76
N THR A 270 8.19 22.89 6.83
CA THR A 270 6.89 23.58 6.87
C THR A 270 5.82 22.64 6.28
N GLY A 271 5.10 21.94 7.15
CA GLY A 271 3.96 21.12 6.72
C GLY A 271 2.85 21.96 6.09
N GLY A 272 2.29 21.49 4.97
CA GLY A 272 1.04 21.99 4.39
C GLY A 272 -0.08 20.96 4.49
N LEU A 273 -1.18 21.19 3.76
CA LEU A 273 -2.32 20.27 3.73
C LEU A 273 -1.99 18.96 2.97
N PRO A 274 -2.69 17.85 3.27
CA PRO A 274 -2.63 16.62 2.50
C PRO A 274 -2.98 16.81 1.01
N LEU A 275 -2.45 15.94 0.15
CA LEU A 275 -2.74 15.92 -1.28
C LEU A 275 -4.23 15.73 -1.54
N GLY A 276 -4.79 16.57 -2.40
CA GLY A 276 -6.20 16.63 -2.75
C GLY A 276 -7.02 17.58 -1.87
N LEU A 277 -6.41 18.27 -0.89
CA LEU A 277 -7.07 19.24 0.00
C LEU A 277 -6.58 20.69 -0.18
N ALA A 278 -5.78 21.02 -1.20
CA ALA A 278 -5.26 22.37 -1.38
C ALA A 278 -6.34 23.46 -1.51
N GLU A 279 -7.57 23.09 -1.92
CA GLU A 279 -8.75 23.96 -1.96
C GLU A 279 -9.16 24.53 -0.58
N LEU A 280 -8.69 23.92 0.52
CA LEU A 280 -8.92 24.39 1.90
C LEU A 280 -7.76 25.29 2.42
N GLY A 281 -6.73 25.54 1.61
CA GLY A 281 -5.52 26.26 1.98
C GLY A 281 -5.24 27.50 1.13
N THR A 282 -4.07 28.10 1.34
CA THR A 282 -3.59 29.30 0.62
C THR A 282 -2.67 28.99 -0.57
N GLY A 283 -2.39 27.70 -0.83
CA GLY A 283 -1.51 27.23 -1.90
C GLY A 283 -0.90 25.85 -1.58
N PRO A 284 -0.05 25.30 -2.47
CA PRO A 284 0.73 24.10 -2.18
C PRO A 284 1.78 24.37 -1.07
N PRO A 285 2.28 23.34 -0.37
CA PRO A 285 3.33 23.52 0.63
C PRO A 285 4.65 24.00 -0.03
N PRO A 286 5.42 24.89 0.61
CA PRO A 286 6.67 25.39 0.04
C PRO A 286 7.77 24.32 0.01
N VAL A 287 8.73 24.49 -0.91
CA VAL A 287 9.95 23.66 -0.94
C VAL A 287 10.91 24.12 0.15
N CYS A 288 11.17 23.28 1.13
CA CYS A 288 12.18 23.49 2.16
C CYS A 288 13.51 22.85 1.72
N ARG A 289 14.54 23.66 1.44
CA ARG A 289 15.91 23.18 1.26
C ARG A 289 16.58 22.99 2.63
N LEU A 290 16.97 21.77 2.95
CA LEU A 290 17.45 21.37 4.28
C LEU A 290 18.80 20.64 4.20
N PRO A 291 19.69 20.78 5.20
CA PRO A 291 20.95 20.05 5.24
C PRO A 291 20.72 18.55 5.50
N LEU A 292 21.49 17.70 4.82
CA LEU A 292 21.60 16.27 5.07
C LEU A 292 23.03 15.83 4.75
N ALA A 293 23.77 15.36 5.75
CA ALA A 293 25.13 14.89 5.59
C ALA A 293 25.19 13.53 4.85
N ALA A 294 26.35 13.19 4.29
CA ALA A 294 26.50 11.98 3.46
C ALA A 294 26.40 10.67 4.26
N ASP A 295 26.60 10.73 5.57
CA ASP A 295 26.49 9.64 6.55
C ASP A 295 25.12 9.58 7.24
N GLU A 296 24.37 10.69 7.27
CA GLU A 296 22.97 10.75 7.73
C GLU A 296 22.03 9.99 6.80
N THR A 297 21.22 9.11 7.37
CA THR A 297 20.09 8.47 6.70
C THR A 297 18.81 9.22 7.03
N LEU A 298 18.04 9.54 6.00
CA LEU A 298 16.68 10.07 6.11
C LEU A 298 15.72 8.90 6.36
N LEU A 299 14.97 8.96 7.46
CA LEU A 299 13.94 8.01 7.87
C LEU A 299 12.57 8.67 7.73
N LEU A 300 11.67 8.01 7.01
CA LEU A 300 10.28 8.41 6.81
C LEU A 300 9.37 7.25 7.24
N VAL A 301 8.26 7.57 7.89
CA VAL A 301 7.36 6.61 8.54
C VAL A 301 5.91 7.03 8.33
N THR A 302 5.02 6.08 8.06
CA THR A 302 3.57 6.34 8.05
C THR A 302 3.01 6.36 9.49
N ASP A 303 1.79 6.84 9.64
CA ASP A 303 1.08 6.93 10.92
C ASP A 303 0.96 5.58 11.64
N GLY A 304 0.88 4.45 10.91
CA GLY A 304 0.99 3.11 11.50
C GLY A 304 2.26 2.84 12.34
N VAL A 305 3.30 3.68 12.23
CA VAL A 305 4.44 3.70 13.17
C VAL A 305 4.18 4.61 14.37
N THR A 306 3.73 5.85 14.15
CA THR A 306 3.65 6.87 15.20
C THR A 306 2.41 6.71 16.08
N GLU A 307 1.29 6.34 15.48
CA GLU A 307 0.03 5.99 16.14
C GLU A 307 0.02 4.57 16.75
N ALA A 308 1.07 3.77 16.54
CA ALA A 308 1.14 2.42 17.12
C ALA A 308 1.03 2.43 18.65
N ARG A 309 0.05 1.69 19.18
CA ARG A 309 -0.29 1.70 20.61
C ARG A 309 0.19 0.44 21.34
N ASP A 310 0.54 0.58 22.60
CA ASP A 310 0.66 -0.55 23.52
C ASP A 310 -0.70 -0.95 24.12
N ARG A 311 -0.72 -1.87 25.09
CA ARG A 311 -1.96 -2.32 25.76
C ARG A 311 -2.57 -1.26 26.68
N GLN A 312 -1.86 -0.16 26.92
CA GLN A 312 -2.28 0.97 27.74
C GLN A 312 -2.77 2.14 26.86
N GLY A 313 -2.67 2.00 25.53
CA GLY A 313 -3.07 3.01 24.54
C GLY A 313 -2.00 4.04 24.22
N CYS A 314 -0.80 3.92 24.81
CA CYS A 314 0.29 4.88 24.67
C CYS A 314 1.00 4.73 23.31
N PHE A 315 1.29 5.86 22.67
CA PHE A 315 1.92 5.94 21.35
C PHE A 315 3.40 5.53 21.34
N TYR A 316 3.85 4.96 20.23
CA TYR A 316 5.23 4.50 20.04
C TYR A 316 6.20 5.67 19.77
N ARG A 317 7.07 5.96 20.74
CA ARG A 317 8.05 7.06 20.70
C ARG A 317 9.27 6.70 19.85
N HIS A 318 9.03 6.45 18.56
CA HIS A 318 9.98 5.89 17.60
C HIS A 318 11.31 6.66 17.53
N ALA A 319 11.29 8.00 17.55
CA ALA A 319 12.49 8.83 17.55
C ALA A 319 13.43 8.54 18.74
N GLU A 320 12.87 8.30 19.93
CA GLU A 320 13.66 7.96 21.13
C GLU A 320 14.23 6.54 21.07
N GLU A 321 13.53 5.58 20.45
CA GLU A 321 14.09 4.24 20.23
C GLU A 321 15.21 4.25 19.18
N VAL A 322 15.06 5.04 18.11
CA VAL A 322 16.13 5.25 17.12
C VAL A 322 17.34 5.94 17.76
N ALA A 323 17.15 7.00 18.55
CA ALA A 323 18.24 7.69 19.23
C ALA A 323 19.01 6.78 20.19
N ARG A 324 18.31 5.96 20.98
CA ARG A 324 18.92 4.93 21.84
C ARG A 324 19.64 3.85 21.02
N GLY A 325 19.09 3.42 19.88
CA GLY A 325 19.74 2.45 18.99
C GLY A 325 21.05 2.97 18.37
N VAL A 326 21.04 4.20 17.87
CA VAL A 326 22.23 4.87 17.30
C VAL A 326 23.33 5.07 18.34
N ALA A 327 22.97 5.45 19.57
CA ALA A 327 23.90 5.59 20.68
C ALA A 327 24.57 4.26 21.12
N LEU A 328 23.98 3.10 20.78
CA LEU A 328 24.51 1.76 21.09
C LEU A 328 25.32 1.14 19.93
N ASP A 329 24.89 1.32 18.69
CA ASP A 329 25.64 0.93 17.49
C ASP A 329 25.43 1.99 16.40
N ALA A 330 26.45 2.82 16.13
CA ALA A 330 26.40 3.84 15.08
C ALA A 330 26.09 3.27 13.68
N LYS A 331 26.28 1.95 13.45
CA LYS A 331 25.87 1.29 12.21
C LYS A 331 24.35 1.21 12.07
N VAL A 332 23.55 1.41 13.12
CA VAL A 332 22.08 1.54 13.03
C VAL A 332 21.66 2.57 11.97
N THR A 333 22.51 3.58 11.69
CA THR A 333 22.35 4.52 10.57
C THR A 333 22.25 3.86 9.19
N GLU A 334 22.78 2.65 8.97
CA GLU A 334 22.57 1.89 7.72
C GLU A 334 21.07 1.70 7.47
N PRO A 335 20.50 2.14 6.32
CA PRO A 335 19.05 2.10 6.06
C PRO A 335 18.37 0.76 6.39
N ARG A 336 19.04 -0.36 6.10
CA ARG A 336 18.55 -1.72 6.39
C ARG A 336 18.51 -2.07 7.88
N ARG A 337 19.40 -1.51 8.69
CA ARG A 337 19.38 -1.65 10.16
C ARG A 337 18.36 -0.70 10.77
N LEU A 338 18.28 0.53 10.28
CA LEU A 338 17.34 1.54 10.73
C LEU A 338 15.88 1.08 10.57
N VAL A 339 15.51 0.66 9.35
CA VAL A 339 14.18 0.09 9.06
C VAL A 339 13.90 -1.12 9.94
N ARG A 340 14.90 -1.98 10.19
CA ARG A 340 14.73 -3.16 11.04
C ARG A 340 14.52 -2.78 12.51
N LEU A 341 15.26 -1.81 13.04
CA LEU A 341 15.12 -1.34 14.42
C LEU A 341 13.71 -0.80 14.65
N VAL A 342 13.26 0.15 13.82
CA VAL A 342 11.93 0.75 13.93
C VAL A 342 10.84 -0.32 13.82
N ARG A 343 10.89 -1.17 12.78
CA ARG A 343 9.94 -2.27 12.56
C ARG A 343 9.84 -3.22 13.75
N ASP A 344 10.98 -3.68 14.25
CA ASP A 344 11.02 -4.64 15.36
C ASP A 344 10.61 -3.95 16.68
N GLY A 345 10.79 -2.63 16.81
CA GLY A 345 10.31 -1.80 17.91
C GLY A 345 8.79 -1.60 17.90
N THR A 346 8.21 -1.15 16.78
CA THR A 346 6.75 -1.03 16.59
C THR A 346 6.06 -2.36 16.89
N LEU A 347 6.58 -3.48 16.38
CA LEU A 347 6.04 -4.81 16.63
C LEU A 347 6.19 -5.29 18.08
N ARG A 348 7.23 -4.84 18.82
CA ARG A 348 7.33 -5.07 20.27
C ARG A 348 6.27 -4.27 21.02
N HIS A 349 6.15 -2.98 20.70
CA HIS A 349 5.26 -2.02 21.36
C HIS A 349 3.79 -2.45 21.27
N CYS A 350 3.32 -2.79 20.07
CA CYS A 350 1.94 -3.25 19.85
C CYS A 350 1.70 -4.74 20.18
N GLY A 351 2.69 -5.44 20.75
CA GLY A 351 2.59 -6.88 21.05
C GLY A 351 2.31 -7.75 19.82
N GLY A 352 2.75 -7.32 18.63
CA GLY A 352 2.59 -8.01 17.36
C GLY A 352 1.23 -7.82 16.66
N ARG A 353 0.39 -6.89 17.10
CA ARG A 353 -0.90 -6.57 16.44
C ARG A 353 -0.92 -5.11 15.99
N LEU A 354 -0.92 -4.88 14.69
CA LEU A 354 -1.04 -3.54 14.11
C LEU A 354 -2.51 -3.21 13.82
N ASP A 355 -2.92 -2.01 14.22
CA ASP A 355 -4.25 -1.46 13.95
C ASP A 355 -4.31 -0.77 12.57
N ASP A 356 -3.21 -0.14 12.15
CA ASP A 356 -3.02 0.39 10.79
C ASP A 356 -1.82 -0.18 10.02
N ASP A 357 -1.83 0.04 8.71
CA ASP A 357 -0.74 -0.36 7.82
C ASP A 357 0.49 0.51 8.11
N THR A 358 1.67 -0.12 8.08
CA THR A 358 2.90 0.45 8.64
C THR A 358 4.02 0.37 7.63
N THR A 359 4.37 1.51 7.03
CA THR A 359 5.57 1.66 6.20
C THR A 359 6.69 2.34 6.98
N VAL A 360 7.87 1.71 6.95
CA VAL A 360 9.13 2.31 7.37
C VAL A 360 10.04 2.36 6.15
N PHE A 361 10.47 3.56 5.77
CA PHE A 361 11.35 3.78 4.63
C PHE A 361 12.58 4.57 5.08
N ALA A 362 13.78 4.07 4.76
CA ALA A 362 15.03 4.75 5.07
C ALA A 362 15.88 4.90 3.80
N VAL A 363 16.47 6.07 3.60
CA VAL A 363 17.23 6.43 2.40
C VAL A 363 18.40 7.37 2.70
N ARG A 364 19.54 7.14 2.04
CA ARG A 364 20.77 7.92 2.16
C ARG A 364 21.42 8.05 0.79
N ARG A 365 22.19 9.11 0.56
CA ARG A 365 23.04 9.21 -0.63
C ARG A 365 24.06 8.06 -0.62
N GLY A 366 24.08 7.26 -1.67
CA GLY A 366 25.05 6.16 -1.80
C GLY A 366 26.44 6.73 -2.02
N GLY A 367 27.41 6.32 -1.19
CA GLY A 367 28.80 6.77 -1.35
C GLY A 367 29.39 6.40 -2.71
N ASP A 368 30.18 7.33 -3.28
CA ASP A 368 30.81 7.16 -4.58
C ASP A 368 31.65 5.87 -4.65
N GLY A 369 31.29 4.98 -5.58
CA GLY A 369 32.03 3.74 -5.81
C GLY A 369 31.22 2.56 -6.33
N ARG A 370 29.88 2.60 -6.27
CA ARG A 370 29.01 1.53 -6.81
C ARG A 370 27.83 2.03 -7.65
N GLN A 371 28.14 2.74 -8.74
CA GLN A 371 27.37 2.47 -9.96
C GLN A 371 27.50 0.97 -10.28
N PRO A 372 26.41 0.23 -10.53
CA PRO A 372 26.52 -1.14 -11.01
C PRO A 372 27.18 -1.08 -12.39
N ARG A 373 28.46 -1.52 -12.48
CA ARG A 373 29.16 -1.65 -13.76
C ARG A 373 28.23 -2.34 -14.74
N ARG A 374 27.88 -1.67 -15.84
CA ARG A 374 27.23 -2.32 -16.99
C ARG A 374 28.05 -3.57 -17.30
N ARG A 375 27.47 -4.75 -17.06
CA ARG A 375 28.03 -5.99 -17.62
C ARG A 375 27.89 -5.81 -19.12
N GLN A 376 28.98 -5.43 -19.79
CA GLN A 376 29.07 -5.62 -21.23
C GLN A 376 28.72 -7.11 -21.49
N PRO A 377 27.86 -7.42 -22.46
CA PRO A 377 27.71 -8.80 -22.88
C PRO A 377 29.10 -9.33 -23.25
N PRO A 378 29.43 -10.60 -22.95
CA PRO A 378 30.72 -11.15 -23.34
C PRO A 378 30.87 -10.97 -24.85
N GLY A 379 31.98 -10.33 -25.26
CA GLY A 379 32.29 -10.16 -26.67
C GLY A 379 32.32 -11.53 -27.37
N PRO A 380 32.00 -11.60 -28.67
CA PRO A 380 31.97 -12.86 -29.39
C PRO A 380 33.32 -13.60 -29.23
N PRO A 381 33.29 -14.94 -29.04
CA PRO A 381 34.49 -15.69 -28.72
C PRO A 381 35.56 -15.47 -29.80
N ASN A 382 36.73 -15.00 -29.37
CA ASN A 382 37.78 -14.54 -30.27
C ASN A 382 38.33 -15.74 -31.06
N ALA A 383 37.98 -15.83 -32.34
CA ALA A 383 38.38 -16.93 -33.21
C ALA A 383 39.92 -17.08 -33.23
N ALA A 384 40.40 -18.32 -33.27
CA ALA A 384 41.80 -18.63 -33.07
C ALA A 384 42.70 -17.92 -34.09
N ARG A 385 43.54 -16.99 -33.62
CA ARG A 385 44.71 -16.55 -34.38
C ARG A 385 45.77 -17.64 -34.32
N GLU A 386 45.82 -18.46 -35.36
CA GLU A 386 46.98 -19.30 -35.65
C GLU A 386 48.26 -18.45 -35.67
N ARG A 387 49.37 -19.03 -35.22
CA ARG A 387 50.67 -18.35 -35.18
C ARG A 387 51.44 -18.63 -36.49
N PRO A 388 51.75 -17.63 -37.33
CA PRO A 388 52.81 -17.76 -38.31
C PRO A 388 54.13 -18.03 -37.58
N ARG A 389 54.96 -18.96 -38.09
CA ARG A 389 56.31 -19.18 -37.57
C ARG A 389 57.24 -18.05 -38.00
N ASN A 390 58.14 -17.65 -37.10
CA ASN A 390 59.14 -16.61 -37.33
C ASN A 390 60.24 -17.09 -38.31
N HIS A 391 60.53 -16.32 -39.36
CA HIS A 391 61.76 -16.43 -40.16
C HIS A 391 62.28 -15.06 -40.61
N GLN A 392 63.38 -14.65 -39.96
CA GLN A 392 64.56 -13.95 -40.49
C GLN A 392 64.43 -12.60 -41.25
N ASN A 393 65.14 -11.62 -40.68
CA ASN A 393 65.62 -10.34 -41.23
C ASN A 393 66.75 -10.58 -42.28
N PRO A 394 67.41 -9.55 -42.91
CA PRO A 394 67.15 -8.09 -42.93
C PRO A 394 67.29 -7.39 -44.32
N SER A 395 66.87 -6.12 -44.46
CA SER A 395 67.66 -5.04 -45.13
C SER A 395 66.97 -3.65 -45.13
N THR A 396 67.59 -2.69 -44.43
CA THR A 396 67.93 -1.27 -44.77
C THR A 396 67.15 -0.40 -45.82
N PRO A 397 67.28 0.95 -45.84
CA PRO A 397 66.13 1.87 -46.03
C PRO A 397 66.24 2.85 -47.22
N LEU A 398 65.23 3.73 -47.40
CA LEU A 398 65.43 5.05 -48.01
C LEU A 398 64.44 6.15 -47.53
N ARG A 399 64.80 7.41 -47.81
CA ARG A 399 64.10 8.67 -47.46
C ARG A 399 63.05 9.07 -48.51
N ALA A 400 62.03 9.85 -48.09
CA ALA A 400 61.69 11.16 -48.70
C ALA A 400 60.69 11.98 -47.84
N ARG A 401 60.62 13.30 -48.06
CA ARG A 401 59.55 14.23 -47.59
C ARG A 401 58.96 14.98 -48.85
N PRO A 402 58.36 16.20 -48.80
CA PRO A 402 56.91 16.32 -48.98
C PRO A 402 56.43 17.41 -50.00
N GLY A 403 55.10 17.53 -50.21
CA GLY A 403 54.43 18.74 -50.73
C GLY A 403 53.20 18.45 -51.63
N ALA A 404 52.44 19.43 -52.16
CA ALA A 404 52.09 20.78 -51.65
C ALA A 404 51.07 21.51 -52.58
N ALA A 405 50.11 22.26 -52.00
CA ALA A 405 49.37 23.43 -52.56
C ALA A 405 48.31 23.29 -53.70
N GLY A 406 47.44 24.33 -53.82
CA GLY A 406 46.30 24.50 -54.76
C GLY A 406 44.92 24.41 -54.04
N ARG A 407 44.01 25.40 -53.89
CA ARG A 407 43.62 26.68 -54.58
C ARG A 407 42.97 26.51 -55.97
N ALA A 408 41.85 27.18 -56.34
CA ALA A 408 40.88 28.05 -55.62
C ALA A 408 39.60 28.37 -56.47
N GLY A 409 38.57 29.03 -55.88
CA GLY A 409 37.42 29.69 -56.54
C GLY A 409 36.14 28.84 -56.71
N ALA A 410 34.94 29.35 -57.05
CA ALA A 410 34.28 30.68 -56.95
C ALA A 410 32.76 30.52 -57.28
N ALA A 411 31.89 31.51 -56.99
CA ALA A 411 30.42 31.47 -57.21
C ALA A 411 29.94 32.62 -58.15
N PRO A 412 28.63 32.96 -58.38
CA PRO A 412 27.32 32.37 -57.98
C PRO A 412 26.25 32.30 -59.14
N GLY A 413 24.94 32.04 -58.86
CA GLY A 413 23.86 32.24 -59.86
C GLY A 413 22.39 31.91 -59.46
N THR A 414 21.43 32.76 -59.87
CA THR A 414 19.92 32.64 -59.84
C THR A 414 19.33 33.78 -60.73
N PRO A 415 18.00 33.93 -61.02
CA PRO A 415 16.77 33.10 -60.81
C PRO A 415 16.11 32.76 -62.19
N PRO A 416 14.87 33.14 -62.65
CA PRO A 416 13.50 33.23 -62.05
C PRO A 416 12.29 32.65 -62.88
N GLY A 417 11.20 32.24 -62.20
CA GLY A 417 9.80 32.22 -62.75
C GLY A 417 9.36 31.02 -63.63
N THR A 418 8.08 30.80 -64.01
CA THR A 418 6.78 31.43 -63.66
C THR A 418 5.56 30.48 -63.85
N ARG A 419 4.39 30.88 -63.29
CA ARG A 419 2.96 30.61 -63.63
C ARG A 419 2.17 29.56 -62.81
N ARG A 420 0.82 29.56 -62.72
CA ARG A 420 -0.26 30.60 -62.51
C ARG A 420 -1.63 30.07 -62.99
N GLN A 421 -2.58 29.80 -62.08
CA GLN A 421 -4.07 29.69 -62.19
C GLN A 421 -4.56 28.88 -60.96
N GLY A 422 -5.77 28.98 -60.38
CA GLY A 422 -7.02 29.66 -60.76
C GLY A 422 -8.13 28.64 -61.13
N ARG A 423 -9.43 28.76 -60.79
CA ARG A 423 -10.21 29.80 -60.06
C ARG A 423 -11.67 29.29 -59.84
N GLY A 424 -12.34 29.64 -58.73
CA GLY A 424 -13.80 29.52 -58.53
C GLY A 424 -14.17 29.33 -57.04
N ASP A 425 -15.08 30.08 -56.39
CA ASP A 425 -16.51 30.39 -56.64
C ASP A 425 -17.43 29.17 -56.37
N ARG A 426 -18.55 29.22 -55.60
CA ARG A 426 -19.32 30.34 -54.98
C ARG A 426 -20.37 29.84 -53.95
N ARG A 427 -20.65 30.67 -52.92
CA ARG A 427 -21.96 30.85 -52.20
C ARG A 427 -22.53 29.63 -51.44
N GLY A 428 -23.38 29.76 -50.41
CA GLY A 428 -23.88 30.97 -49.72
C GLY A 428 -24.78 30.62 -48.51
N SER A 429 -25.07 31.62 -47.67
CA SER A 429 -26.01 31.61 -46.52
C SER A 429 -27.24 32.51 -46.86
N PRO A 430 -28.32 32.72 -46.05
CA PRO A 430 -28.55 32.28 -44.66
C PRO A 430 -30.01 31.87 -44.24
N ASP A 431 -30.17 31.60 -42.94
CA ASP A 431 -31.37 31.80 -42.07
C ASP A 431 -32.64 30.90 -42.28
N GLY A 432 -33.57 30.83 -41.30
CA GLY A 432 -34.87 30.15 -41.54
C GLY A 432 -35.84 29.66 -40.43
N THR A 433 -35.58 29.80 -39.13
CA THR A 433 -36.61 29.71 -38.02
C THR A 433 -37.46 28.43 -37.70
N ARG A 434 -37.63 28.19 -36.38
CA ARG A 434 -38.83 27.69 -35.62
C ARG A 434 -39.24 26.19 -35.59
N GLY A 435 -39.37 25.68 -34.36
CA GLY A 435 -40.16 24.49 -33.96
C GLY A 435 -40.15 24.24 -32.44
N ARG A 436 -41.24 24.52 -31.72
CA ARG A 436 -41.49 24.18 -30.28
C ARG A 436 -42.41 22.95 -30.23
N PRO A 437 -42.41 22.08 -29.18
CA PRO A 437 -42.99 22.42 -27.87
C PRO A 437 -42.28 21.68 -26.68
N THR A 438 -42.67 21.67 -25.39
CA THR A 438 -43.71 22.34 -24.58
C THR A 438 -43.20 22.51 -23.13
N GLU A 439 -43.91 23.25 -22.26
CA GLU A 439 -43.51 23.56 -20.87
C GLU A 439 -44.34 22.82 -19.81
N HIS A 440 -43.71 22.42 -18.69
CA HIS A 440 -44.25 22.28 -17.32
C HIS A 440 -43.12 21.78 -16.37
N ARG A 441 -43.04 22.08 -15.06
CA ARG A 441 -43.93 22.84 -14.15
C ARG A 441 -43.12 23.47 -12.98
N THR A 442 -43.39 24.75 -12.67
CA THR A 442 -43.30 25.45 -11.35
C THR A 442 -42.29 25.05 -10.24
N GLY A 443 -41.63 26.07 -9.66
CA GLY A 443 -41.66 26.26 -8.20
C GLY A 443 -40.33 26.26 -7.41
N ARG A 444 -39.80 27.45 -7.09
CA ARG A 444 -38.97 27.70 -5.89
C ARG A 444 -39.84 28.29 -4.77
N PRO A 445 -39.43 28.18 -3.50
CA PRO A 445 -38.79 29.36 -2.89
C PRO A 445 -37.48 29.06 -2.13
N ARG A 446 -36.83 30.11 -1.62
CA ARG A 446 -35.57 30.06 -0.87
C ARG A 446 -35.74 29.43 0.52
N ARG A 447 -34.63 28.96 1.10
CA ARG A 447 -34.37 29.03 2.55
C ARG A 447 -32.97 29.60 2.76
N GLU A 448 -32.87 30.65 3.59
CA GLU A 448 -31.61 31.17 4.10
C GLU A 448 -31.30 30.47 5.45
N PRO A 449 -30.02 30.30 5.82
CA PRO A 449 -29.62 29.74 7.11
C PRO A 449 -29.82 30.79 8.23
N TYR A 450 -30.27 30.32 9.39
CA TYR A 450 -30.53 31.15 10.57
C TYR A 450 -29.27 31.31 11.44
N PHE A 451 -28.85 32.55 11.68
CA PHE A 451 -27.78 32.89 12.62
C PHE A 451 -28.36 33.40 13.96
N PRO A 452 -28.00 32.78 15.10
CA PRO A 452 -27.95 33.45 16.40
C PRO A 452 -26.53 34.02 16.64
N ALA A 453 -26.42 35.16 17.33
CA ALA A 453 -25.14 35.86 17.51
C ALA A 453 -24.77 36.07 18.99
N GLY A 454 -23.50 35.79 19.32
CA GLY A 454 -22.70 36.49 20.34
C GLY A 454 -22.94 36.19 21.82
N TYR A 455 -21.88 35.71 22.50
CA TYR A 455 -21.36 36.28 23.77
C TYR A 455 -19.91 35.75 24.03
N PRO A 456 -19.15 36.16 25.07
CA PRO A 456 -17.81 36.70 24.89
C PRO A 456 -16.66 35.72 25.25
N PRO A 457 -15.39 36.04 24.93
CA PRO A 457 -14.24 35.23 25.32
C PRO A 457 -14.00 35.24 26.85
N SER A 458 -13.46 34.13 27.37
CA SER A 458 -12.98 34.00 28.75
C SER A 458 -11.62 33.30 28.81
N HIS A 459 -10.84 33.57 29.86
CA HIS A 459 -9.41 33.27 29.94
C HIS A 459 -9.08 31.81 30.35
N PRO A 460 -7.85 31.32 30.09
CA PRO A 460 -7.52 29.90 30.21
C PRO A 460 -7.38 29.45 31.68
N HIS A 461 -7.89 28.25 31.98
CA HIS A 461 -7.67 27.57 33.25
C HIS A 461 -6.50 26.57 33.19
N ARG A 462 -5.78 26.48 34.31
CA ARG A 462 -4.61 25.59 34.49
C ARG A 462 -5.04 24.14 34.72
N LEU A 463 -4.25 23.19 34.21
CA LEU A 463 -4.22 21.81 34.71
C LEU A 463 -3.49 21.75 36.06
N PRO A 464 -3.94 20.93 37.01
CA PRO A 464 -3.18 20.55 38.20
C PRO A 464 -2.56 19.14 38.04
N CYS A 465 -1.26 19.05 38.40
CA CYS A 465 -0.48 17.85 38.75
C CYS A 465 -0.68 16.58 37.89
#